data_AF-A0A3N6A5N3-F1
#
_entry.id   AF-A0A3N6A5N3-F1
#
_cell.length_a   1.000
_cell.length_b   1.000
_cell.length_c   1.000
_cell.angle_alpha   90.00
_cell.angle_beta   90.00
_cell.angle_gamma   90.00
#
_symmetry.space_group_name_H-M   'P 1'
#
loop_
_entity.id
_entity.type
_entity.pdbx_description
1 polymer ?
#
loop_
_entity_poly.entity_id
_entity_poly.type
_entity_poly.pdbx_seq_one_letter_code
_entity_poly.pdbx_strand_id
1 'polypeptide(L)'
;MNVKKTIFIVAAAIILVVGGVSFYRIQLASAAVSDKDLVSVETVDYPVLITATGILEATSSVSIGPPQIRNEFRFRLARMVDEGTEVSEGDFLVEFDTSDVSRRMREQTANLQRVQEEYQKKRSDFDIQVRELRLSVEEARADYGKLDNKLNYQVELESALTVEETRIRRDAARKKLEFLEAKLKNFEAAGQLDLQISRSNGNHYRTHLDSLIEAMEKLTVRAPVSGVVIYKRDWNNEARQIGSNVFALDTVLEIPDLNTLRAKLYVDEVDAGKVKPGQEASIAVDALQGKSFSGTISSISAILKQLTFDRPQKVTEAFVAINKDSDLIKQLRPGMSLKAQIQVGRYSGALVIPMSCIQERDGRSFVQVWKPVEQTWEWREITLRTNDGLTALVDSGLNANERIRTKPRL
;
A
#
# COMPACT_ATOMS: atom_id res chain seq x y z
N MET A 1 33.67 62.14 91.00
CA MET A 1 34.00 61.74 89.60
C MET A 1 32.76 61.07 89.01
N ASN A 2 32.17 61.63 87.96
CA ASN A 2 30.77 61.39 87.55
C ASN A 2 30.55 59.97 86.97
N VAL A 3 29.83 59.13 87.72
CA VAL A 3 29.43 57.75 87.36
C VAL A 3 28.75 57.65 85.98
N LYS A 4 28.08 58.72 85.53
CA LYS A 4 27.47 58.79 84.19
C LYS A 4 28.49 58.79 83.04
N LYS A 5 29.70 59.35 83.22
CA LYS A 5 30.75 59.36 82.18
C LYS A 5 31.40 57.99 81.99
N THR A 6 31.59 57.23 83.06
CA THR A 6 32.16 55.87 83.01
C THR A 6 31.23 54.87 82.33
N ILE A 7 29.91 54.98 82.54
CA ILE A 7 28.94 54.10 81.87
C ILE A 7 28.92 54.32 80.35
N PHE A 8 29.03 55.58 79.90
CA PHE A 8 29.02 55.90 78.47
C PHE A 8 30.29 55.40 77.75
N ILE A 9 31.45 55.46 78.40
CA ILE A 9 32.72 54.96 77.85
C ILE A 9 32.70 53.44 77.73
N VAL A 10 32.16 52.72 78.72
CA VAL A 10 32.05 51.26 78.68
C VAL A 10 31.05 50.79 77.62
N ALA A 11 29.91 51.48 77.46
CA ALA A 11 28.93 51.17 76.42
C ALA A 11 29.51 51.39 75.00
N ALA A 12 30.27 52.47 74.79
CA ALA A 12 30.94 52.73 73.50
C ALA A 12 32.02 51.68 73.17
N ALA A 13 32.76 51.21 74.19
CA ALA A 13 33.76 50.15 74.01
C ALA A 13 33.11 48.80 73.64
N ILE A 14 31.97 48.46 74.24
CA ILE A 14 31.24 47.22 73.93
C ILE A 14 30.67 47.28 72.51
N ILE A 15 30.14 48.42 72.07
CA ILE A 15 29.63 48.59 70.69
C ILE A 15 30.76 48.49 69.67
N LEU A 16 31.96 49.00 69.96
CA LEU A 16 33.14 48.87 69.09
C LEU A 16 33.64 47.42 69.02
N VAL A 17 33.64 46.69 70.12
CA VAL A 17 34.05 45.28 70.15
C VAL A 17 33.04 44.38 69.43
N VAL A 18 31.74 44.60 69.64
CA VAL A 18 30.67 43.84 68.96
C VAL A 18 30.62 44.20 67.47
N GLY A 19 30.80 45.47 67.11
CA GLY A 19 30.90 45.93 65.74
C GLY A 19 32.13 45.38 65.02
N GLY A 20 33.28 45.34 65.70
CA GLY A 20 34.53 44.76 65.18
C GLY A 20 34.46 43.25 64.96
N VAL A 21 33.82 42.50 65.86
CA VAL A 21 33.64 41.04 65.72
C VAL A 21 32.64 40.70 64.62
N SER A 22 31.54 41.45 64.48
CA SER A 22 30.59 41.28 63.37
C SER A 22 31.22 41.66 62.03
N PHE A 23 31.99 42.74 61.96
CA PHE A 23 32.70 43.14 60.75
C PHE A 23 33.77 42.12 60.33
N TYR A 24 34.52 41.56 61.29
CA TYR A 24 35.51 40.52 61.05
C TYR A 24 34.87 39.18 60.60
N ARG A 25 33.69 38.82 61.14
CA ARG A 25 32.92 37.65 60.68
C ARG A 25 32.27 37.85 59.30
N ILE A 26 31.93 39.08 58.93
CA ILE A 26 31.43 39.43 57.60
C ILE A 26 32.57 39.42 56.57
N GLN A 27 33.81 39.75 56.96
CA GLN A 27 34.98 39.67 56.09
C GLN A 27 35.48 38.22 55.83
N LEU A 28 35.23 37.28 56.74
CA LEU A 28 35.54 35.84 56.56
C LEU A 28 34.47 35.07 55.75
N ALA A 29 33.36 35.71 55.37
CA ALA A 29 32.33 35.14 54.50
C ALA A 29 32.49 35.52 53.01
N SER A 30 33.57 36.22 52.65
CA SER A 30 33.90 36.57 51.27
C SER A 30 34.84 35.55 50.62
N ALA A 31 34.34 34.33 50.40
CA ALA A 31 34.88 33.38 49.42
C ALA A 31 33.98 32.14 49.20
N ALA A 32 32.69 32.19 49.54
CA ALA A 32 31.78 31.15 49.09
C ALA A 32 31.46 31.43 47.60
N VAL A 33 32.14 30.71 46.70
CA VAL A 33 31.71 30.64 45.29
C VAL A 33 30.22 30.32 45.30
N SER A 34 29.41 31.22 44.74
CA SER A 34 27.98 31.00 44.59
C SER A 34 27.76 29.66 43.87
N ASP A 35 27.02 28.74 44.48
CA ASP A 35 26.76 27.40 43.95
C ASP A 35 26.11 27.43 42.54
N LYS A 36 25.59 28.59 42.13
CA LYS A 36 25.05 28.87 40.79
C LYS A 36 26.11 28.96 39.68
N ASP A 37 27.39 29.14 40.02
CA ASP A 37 28.49 29.30 39.06
C ASP A 37 29.29 27.99 38.84
N LEU A 38 28.87 26.88 39.46
CA LEU A 38 29.55 25.59 39.40
C LEU A 38 28.72 24.56 38.63
N VAL A 39 29.36 23.83 37.72
CA VAL A 39 28.81 22.64 37.06
C VAL A 39 29.71 21.46 37.39
N SER A 40 29.12 20.32 37.75
CA SER A 40 29.89 19.08 37.94
C SER A 40 30.13 18.43 36.59
N VAL A 41 31.36 17.97 36.33
CA VAL A 41 31.65 17.14 35.16
C VAL A 41 31.04 15.77 35.38
N GLU A 42 30.09 15.41 34.53
CA GLU A 42 29.38 14.13 34.60
C GLU A 42 29.92 13.17 33.54
N THR A 43 29.95 11.89 33.89
CA THR A 43 30.18 10.82 32.92
C THR A 43 28.83 10.32 32.46
N VAL A 44 28.54 10.44 31.16
CA VAL A 44 27.30 9.96 30.55
C VAL A 44 27.61 9.10 29.34
N ASP A 45 26.71 8.15 29.06
CA ASP A 45 26.70 7.45 27.78
C ASP A 45 26.08 8.37 26.73
N TYR A 46 26.93 9.00 25.93
CA TYR A 46 26.49 10.03 25.00
C TYR A 46 26.17 9.42 23.62
N PRO A 47 24.91 9.50 23.14
CA PRO A 47 24.55 8.95 21.84
C PRO A 47 25.08 9.81 20.70
N VAL A 48 25.55 9.17 19.63
CA VAL A 48 25.92 9.85 18.38
C VAL A 48 24.72 9.78 17.46
N LEU A 49 24.12 10.94 17.16
CA LEU A 49 22.90 11.06 16.37
C LEU A 49 23.19 11.66 15.00
N ILE A 50 22.56 11.11 13.96
CA ILE A 50 22.54 11.67 12.60
C ILE A 50 21.11 12.06 12.28
N THR A 51 20.90 13.27 11.78
CA THR A 51 19.57 13.74 11.39
C THR A 51 19.37 13.57 9.89
N ALA A 52 18.23 13.01 9.49
CA ALA A 52 17.84 12.84 8.11
C ALA A 52 16.40 13.32 7.91
N THR A 53 16.09 13.85 6.74
CA THR A 53 14.72 14.16 6.32
C THR A 53 14.17 13.02 5.47
N GLY A 54 12.85 12.89 5.39
CA GLY A 54 12.25 11.80 4.65
C GLY A 54 10.76 11.94 4.46
N ILE A 55 10.16 10.90 3.90
CA ILE A 55 8.71 10.76 3.74
C ILE A 55 8.24 9.39 4.24
N LEU A 56 6.99 9.31 4.67
CA LEU A 56 6.33 8.02 4.89
C LEU A 56 5.90 7.42 3.56
N GLU A 57 6.15 6.13 3.39
CA GLU A 57 5.63 5.35 2.25
C GLU A 57 5.09 4.00 2.73
N ALA A 58 4.11 3.46 2.03
CA ALA A 58 3.69 2.09 2.24
C ALA A 58 4.62 1.15 1.46
N THR A 59 4.97 0.01 2.05
CA THR A 59 5.82 -0.98 1.38
C THR A 59 5.05 -1.74 0.29
N SER A 60 3.73 -1.88 0.47
CA SER A 60 2.81 -2.46 -0.50
C SER A 60 1.70 -1.47 -0.86
N SER A 61 1.34 -1.45 -2.13
CA SER A 61 0.13 -0.77 -2.62
C SER A 61 -0.57 -1.65 -3.64
N VAL A 62 -1.89 -1.48 -3.75
CA VAL A 62 -2.68 -2.09 -4.82
C VAL A 62 -2.88 -1.05 -5.91
N SER A 63 -2.35 -1.32 -7.09
CA SER A 63 -2.55 -0.51 -8.29
C SER A 63 -3.91 -0.81 -8.90
N ILE A 64 -4.68 0.24 -9.15
CA ILE A 64 -6.01 0.19 -9.74
C ILE A 64 -5.96 0.88 -11.09
N GLY A 65 -6.47 0.19 -12.11
CA GLY A 65 -6.44 0.64 -13.48
C GLY A 65 -7.47 -0.09 -14.32
N PRO A 66 -7.37 -0.02 -15.66
CA PRO A 66 -8.32 -0.67 -16.53
C PRO A 66 -8.35 -2.18 -16.33
N PRO A 67 -9.55 -2.80 -16.35
CA PRO A 67 -9.68 -4.23 -16.21
C PRO A 67 -9.06 -4.96 -17.41
N GLN A 68 -8.71 -6.23 -17.21
CA GLN A 68 -8.32 -7.11 -18.32
C GLN A 68 -9.57 -7.66 -19.00
N ILE A 69 -9.89 -7.12 -20.16
CA ILE A 69 -10.99 -7.57 -21.02
C ILE A 69 -10.41 -8.05 -22.35
N ARG A 70 -10.87 -9.21 -22.83
CA ARG A 70 -10.34 -9.83 -24.06
C ARG A 70 -10.56 -8.90 -25.24
N ASN A 71 -9.50 -8.68 -26.02
CA ASN A 71 -9.49 -7.82 -27.20
C ASN A 71 -9.87 -6.35 -26.93
N GLU A 72 -9.82 -5.91 -25.67
CA GLU A 72 -10.06 -4.51 -25.30
C GLU A 72 -8.80 -3.98 -24.60
N PHE A 73 -8.19 -2.96 -25.20
CA PHE A 73 -6.89 -2.44 -24.75
C PHE A 73 -6.91 -0.95 -24.46
N ARG A 74 -7.99 -0.25 -24.82
CA ARG A 74 -8.15 1.18 -24.63
C ARG A 74 -9.44 1.44 -23.91
N PHE A 75 -9.36 2.22 -22.86
CA PHE A 75 -10.49 2.55 -22.01
C PHE A 75 -10.54 4.06 -21.85
N ARG A 76 -11.75 4.59 -21.79
CA ARG A 76 -11.98 5.99 -21.47
C ARG A 76 -12.48 6.08 -20.04
N LEU A 77 -11.81 6.89 -19.24
CA LEU A 77 -12.19 7.09 -17.85
C LEU A 77 -13.51 7.87 -17.80
N ALA A 78 -14.59 7.27 -17.30
CA ALA A 78 -15.90 7.92 -17.22
C ALA A 78 -16.10 8.59 -15.86
N ARG A 79 -15.73 7.90 -14.78
CA ARG A 79 -15.85 8.39 -13.40
C ARG A 79 -14.71 7.83 -12.56
N MET A 80 -14.30 8.57 -11.54
CA MET A 80 -13.37 8.09 -10.51
C MET A 80 -13.70 8.75 -9.16
N VAL A 81 -13.34 8.09 -8.07
CA VAL A 81 -13.41 8.64 -6.72
C VAL A 81 -12.31 9.69 -6.53
N ASP A 82 -12.57 10.71 -5.71
CA ASP A 82 -11.62 11.78 -5.44
C ASP A 82 -10.39 11.29 -4.65
N GLU A 83 -9.22 11.86 -4.96
CA GLU A 83 -7.98 11.62 -4.23
C GLU A 83 -8.13 12.01 -2.74
N GLY A 84 -7.57 11.19 -1.85
CA GLY A 84 -7.69 11.36 -0.40
C GLY A 84 -8.96 10.76 0.20
N THR A 85 -9.89 10.25 -0.61
CA THR A 85 -11.09 9.56 -0.11
C THR A 85 -10.70 8.24 0.57
N GLU A 86 -11.24 7.99 1.76
CA GLU A 86 -11.13 6.71 2.46
C GLU A 86 -12.21 5.76 1.95
N VAL A 87 -11.80 4.56 1.55
CA VAL A 87 -12.65 3.54 0.93
C VAL A 87 -12.53 2.24 1.70
N SER A 88 -13.62 1.48 1.75
CA SER A 88 -13.67 0.11 2.23
C SER A 88 -13.64 -0.89 1.08
N GLU A 89 -13.27 -2.14 1.35
CA GLU A 89 -13.38 -3.22 0.37
C GLU A 89 -14.80 -3.29 -0.25
N GLY A 90 -14.88 -3.32 -1.57
CA GLY A 90 -16.12 -3.31 -2.35
C GLY A 90 -16.62 -1.92 -2.76
N ASP A 91 -16.06 -0.85 -2.21
CA ASP A 91 -16.47 0.51 -2.55
C ASP A 91 -16.11 0.88 -4.01
N PHE A 92 -16.87 1.80 -4.59
CA PHE A 92 -16.63 2.28 -5.94
C PHE A 92 -15.30 3.05 -6.03
N LEU A 93 -14.50 2.75 -7.07
CA LEU A 93 -13.25 3.48 -7.34
C LEU A 93 -13.26 4.16 -8.70
N VAL A 94 -13.49 3.38 -9.76
CA VAL A 94 -13.33 3.83 -11.14
C VAL A 94 -14.41 3.20 -12.01
N GLU A 95 -14.97 3.99 -12.92
CA GLU A 95 -15.84 3.52 -13.99
C GLU A 95 -15.22 3.90 -15.34
N PHE A 96 -15.18 2.94 -16.26
CA PHE A 96 -14.80 3.16 -17.65
C PHE A 96 -16.05 3.26 -18.54
N ASP A 97 -15.93 3.96 -19.67
CA ASP A 97 -17.04 4.16 -20.60
C ASP A 97 -17.60 2.82 -21.09
N THR A 98 -18.89 2.60 -20.82
CA THR A 98 -19.62 1.35 -21.12
C THR A 98 -20.35 1.39 -22.46
N SER A 99 -20.32 2.51 -23.18
CA SER A 99 -21.18 2.74 -24.36
C SER A 99 -20.96 1.71 -25.46
N ASP A 100 -19.70 1.39 -25.74
CA ASP A 100 -19.34 0.42 -26.79
C ASP A 100 -19.71 -1.01 -26.42
N VAL A 101 -19.40 -1.44 -25.18
CA VAL A 101 -19.79 -2.77 -24.69
C VAL A 101 -21.31 -2.89 -24.64
N SER A 102 -22.02 -1.86 -24.19
CA SER A 102 -23.49 -1.81 -24.16
C SER A 102 -24.10 -1.96 -25.55
N ARG A 103 -23.53 -1.27 -26.55
CA ARG A 103 -23.98 -1.39 -27.94
C ARG A 103 -23.76 -2.80 -28.48
N ARG A 104 -22.56 -3.37 -28.28
CA ARG A 104 -22.24 -4.74 -28.69
C ARG A 104 -23.15 -5.77 -28.00
N MET A 105 -23.46 -5.59 -26.71
CA MET A 105 -24.40 -6.46 -25.99
C MET A 105 -25.78 -6.44 -26.63
N ARG A 106 -26.33 -5.25 -26.96
CA ARG A 106 -27.63 -5.15 -27.64
C ARG A 106 -27.64 -5.85 -29.00
N GLU A 107 -26.59 -5.67 -29.79
CA GLU A 107 -26.42 -6.34 -31.08
C GLU A 107 -26.36 -7.87 -30.92
N GLN A 108 -25.61 -8.37 -29.93
CA GLN A 108 -25.48 -9.81 -29.67
C GLN A 108 -26.75 -10.44 -29.11
N THR A 109 -27.49 -9.73 -28.25
CA THR A 109 -28.80 -10.17 -27.77
C THR A 109 -29.78 -10.33 -28.93
N ALA A 110 -29.82 -9.37 -29.86
CA ALA A 110 -30.67 -9.46 -31.04
C ALA A 110 -30.26 -10.63 -31.96
N ASN A 111 -28.97 -10.86 -32.16
CA ASN A 111 -28.47 -12.01 -32.93
C ASN A 111 -28.83 -13.35 -32.30
N LEU A 112 -28.67 -13.47 -30.97
CA LEU A 112 -29.05 -14.66 -30.22
C LEU A 112 -30.55 -14.93 -30.36
N GLN A 113 -31.38 -13.91 -30.19
CA GLN A 113 -32.83 -14.03 -30.34
C GLN A 113 -33.20 -14.50 -31.75
N ARG A 114 -32.64 -13.90 -32.79
CA ARG A 114 -32.89 -14.29 -34.19
C ARG A 114 -32.57 -15.77 -34.44
N VAL A 115 -31.44 -16.25 -33.95
CA VAL A 115 -31.03 -17.66 -34.15
C VAL A 115 -31.87 -18.61 -33.30
N GLN A 116 -32.32 -18.19 -32.11
CA GLN A 116 -33.25 -18.97 -31.31
C GLN A 116 -34.61 -19.11 -32.01
N GLU A 117 -35.15 -18.04 -32.59
CA GLU A 117 -36.39 -18.08 -33.37
C GLU A 117 -36.24 -18.98 -34.61
N GLU A 118 -35.11 -18.88 -35.33
CA GLU A 118 -34.79 -19.77 -36.45
C GLU A 118 -34.74 -21.24 -36.02
N TYR A 119 -34.10 -21.55 -34.89
CA TYR A 119 -34.05 -22.90 -34.33
C TYR A 119 -35.45 -23.44 -33.99
N GLN A 120 -36.31 -22.63 -33.34
CA GLN A 120 -37.67 -23.06 -33.00
C GLN A 120 -38.52 -23.33 -34.24
N LYS A 121 -38.37 -22.50 -35.28
CA LYS A 121 -39.02 -22.73 -36.58
C LYS A 121 -38.54 -24.04 -37.20
N LYS A 122 -37.22 -24.23 -37.35
CA LYS A 122 -36.63 -25.47 -37.89
C LYS A 122 -37.07 -26.71 -37.13
N ARG A 123 -37.12 -26.63 -35.79
CA ARG A 123 -37.59 -27.73 -34.94
C ARG A 123 -39.05 -28.07 -35.21
N SER A 124 -39.91 -27.05 -35.31
CA SER A 124 -41.34 -27.24 -35.60
C SER A 124 -41.55 -27.86 -36.99
N ASP A 125 -40.84 -27.35 -38.00
CA ASP A 125 -40.89 -27.86 -39.38
C ASP A 125 -40.40 -29.31 -39.46
N PHE A 126 -39.34 -29.65 -38.71
CA PHE A 126 -38.84 -31.02 -38.58
C PHE A 126 -39.86 -31.94 -37.90
N ASP A 127 -40.44 -31.53 -36.78
CA ASP A 127 -41.43 -32.32 -36.04
C ASP A 127 -42.68 -32.62 -36.89
N ILE A 128 -43.12 -31.66 -37.72
CA ILE A 128 -44.24 -31.85 -38.66
C ILE A 128 -43.88 -32.92 -39.71
N GLN A 129 -42.72 -32.79 -40.36
CA GLN A 129 -42.28 -33.71 -41.41
C GLN A 129 -42.04 -35.13 -40.87
N VAL A 130 -41.52 -35.27 -39.65
CA VAL A 130 -41.37 -36.57 -38.99
C VAL A 130 -42.72 -37.22 -38.75
N ARG A 131 -43.73 -36.46 -38.28
CA ARG A 131 -45.09 -36.99 -38.08
C ARG A 131 -45.73 -37.44 -39.39
N GLU A 132 -45.58 -36.67 -40.45
CA GLU A 132 -46.08 -37.00 -41.78
C GLU A 132 -45.43 -38.30 -42.31
N LEU A 133 -44.10 -38.40 -42.24
CA LEU A 133 -43.39 -39.61 -42.66
C LEU A 133 -43.75 -40.84 -41.82
N ARG A 134 -43.93 -40.66 -40.50
CA ARG A 134 -44.41 -41.75 -39.62
C ARG A 134 -45.81 -42.21 -40.01
N LEU A 135 -46.73 -41.28 -40.30
CA LEU A 135 -48.05 -41.64 -40.78
C LEU A 135 -47.97 -42.45 -42.09
N SER A 136 -47.14 -42.02 -43.05
CA SER A 136 -46.92 -42.78 -44.29
C SER A 136 -46.35 -44.18 -44.05
N VAL A 137 -45.45 -44.35 -43.07
CA VAL A 137 -44.92 -45.67 -42.67
C VAL A 137 -46.02 -46.54 -42.09
N GLU A 138 -46.86 -46.00 -41.20
CA GLU A 138 -47.97 -46.75 -40.58
C GLU A 138 -49.04 -47.16 -41.62
N GLU A 139 -49.36 -46.29 -42.58
CA GLU A 139 -50.24 -46.62 -43.70
C GLU A 139 -49.67 -47.77 -44.55
N ALA A 140 -48.40 -47.68 -44.94
CA ALA A 140 -47.74 -48.74 -45.69
C ALA A 140 -47.63 -50.06 -44.91
N ARG A 141 -47.44 -49.98 -43.58
CA ARG A 141 -47.43 -51.13 -42.67
C ARG A 141 -48.79 -51.79 -42.58
N ALA A 142 -49.86 -51.01 -42.45
CA ALA A 142 -51.22 -51.51 -42.44
C ALA A 142 -51.58 -52.21 -43.76
N ASP A 143 -51.18 -51.64 -44.90
CA ASP A 143 -51.43 -52.23 -46.23
C ASP A 143 -50.64 -53.52 -46.46
N TYR A 144 -49.37 -53.57 -46.06
CA TYR A 144 -48.59 -54.81 -46.02
C TYR A 144 -49.28 -55.86 -45.14
N GLY A 145 -49.68 -55.49 -43.91
CA GLY A 145 -50.34 -56.40 -42.97
C GLY A 145 -51.67 -56.95 -43.48
N LYS A 146 -52.48 -56.15 -44.20
CA LYS A 146 -53.72 -56.61 -44.85
C LYS A 146 -53.43 -57.70 -45.89
N LEU A 147 -52.44 -57.47 -46.77
CA LEU A 147 -52.08 -58.41 -47.83
C LEU A 147 -51.43 -59.68 -47.26
N ASP A 148 -50.61 -59.55 -46.23
CA ASP A 148 -49.97 -60.67 -45.55
C ASP A 148 -51.00 -61.56 -44.83
N ASN A 149 -51.94 -60.95 -44.10
CA ASN A 149 -53.06 -61.67 -43.48
C ASN A 149 -53.93 -62.37 -44.53
N LYS A 150 -54.20 -61.75 -45.69
CA LYS A 150 -54.94 -62.40 -46.78
C LYS A 150 -54.24 -63.68 -47.25
N LEU A 151 -52.91 -63.67 -47.38
CA LEU A 151 -52.12 -64.85 -47.76
C LEU A 151 -52.03 -65.90 -46.64
N ASN A 152 -52.17 -65.54 -45.38
CA ASN A 152 -52.07 -66.52 -44.28
C ASN A 152 -53.40 -67.24 -44.00
N TYR A 153 -54.54 -66.62 -44.28
CA TYR A 153 -55.86 -67.15 -43.88
C TYR A 153 -56.83 -67.43 -45.03
N GLN A 154 -56.64 -66.86 -46.24
CA GLN A 154 -57.61 -66.97 -47.34
C GLN A 154 -57.10 -67.77 -48.55
N VAL A 155 -55.92 -68.38 -48.47
CA VAL A 155 -55.29 -69.10 -49.60
C VAL A 155 -56.06 -70.34 -50.04
N GLU A 156 -56.72 -71.05 -49.12
CA GLU A 156 -57.51 -72.26 -49.45
C GLU A 156 -58.80 -71.97 -50.23
N LEU A 157 -59.27 -70.72 -50.24
CA LEU A 157 -60.55 -70.31 -50.84
C LEU A 157 -60.39 -69.56 -52.18
N GLU A 158 -59.15 -69.30 -52.60
CA GLU A 158 -58.82 -68.42 -53.74
C GLU A 158 -58.18 -69.19 -54.89
N SER A 159 -58.25 -68.64 -56.11
CA SER A 159 -57.61 -69.26 -57.27
C SER A 159 -56.08 -69.13 -57.21
N ALA A 160 -55.35 -70.08 -57.80
CA ALA A 160 -53.88 -70.05 -57.84
C ALA A 160 -53.34 -68.73 -58.44
N LEU A 161 -54.02 -68.18 -59.44
CA LEU A 161 -53.65 -66.89 -60.03
C LEU A 161 -53.82 -65.73 -59.04
N THR A 162 -54.95 -65.70 -58.30
CA THR A 162 -55.23 -64.67 -57.29
C THR A 162 -54.24 -64.69 -56.13
N VAL A 163 -53.81 -65.89 -55.73
CA VAL A 163 -52.77 -66.07 -54.71
C VAL A 163 -51.45 -65.45 -55.19
N GLU A 164 -51.02 -65.76 -56.42
CA GLU A 164 -49.78 -65.20 -56.98
C GLU A 164 -49.86 -63.68 -57.19
N GLU A 165 -50.99 -63.14 -57.65
CA GLU A 165 -51.18 -61.68 -57.74
C GLU A 165 -51.07 -61.02 -56.35
N THR A 166 -51.68 -61.61 -55.33
CA THR A 166 -51.63 -61.10 -53.96
C THR A 166 -50.20 -61.17 -53.42
N ARG A 167 -49.45 -62.23 -53.75
CA ARG A 167 -48.04 -62.39 -53.39
C ARG A 167 -47.18 -61.27 -53.99
N ILE A 168 -47.35 -60.97 -55.28
CA ILE A 168 -46.64 -59.88 -55.95
C ILE A 168 -46.99 -58.53 -55.30
N ARG A 169 -48.27 -58.26 -55.03
CA ARG A 169 -48.71 -57.02 -54.36
C ARG A 169 -48.14 -56.90 -52.94
N ARG A 170 -48.11 -58.00 -52.18
CA ARG A 170 -47.54 -58.06 -50.83
C ARG A 170 -46.05 -57.79 -50.83
N ASP A 171 -45.31 -58.35 -51.78
CA ASP A 171 -43.87 -58.10 -51.94
C ASP A 171 -43.58 -56.63 -52.33
N ALA A 172 -44.40 -56.05 -53.22
CA ALA A 172 -44.33 -54.64 -53.56
C ALA A 172 -44.64 -53.73 -52.35
N ALA A 173 -45.67 -54.05 -51.57
CA ALA A 173 -46.02 -53.32 -50.33
C ALA A 173 -44.91 -53.42 -49.28
N ARG A 174 -44.29 -54.61 -49.13
CA ARG A 174 -43.13 -54.80 -48.24
C ARG A 174 -41.96 -53.92 -48.66
N LYS A 175 -41.62 -53.88 -49.94
CA LYS A 175 -40.54 -53.02 -50.47
C LYS A 175 -40.86 -51.54 -50.27
N LYS A 176 -42.12 -51.13 -50.40
CA LYS A 176 -42.57 -49.77 -50.12
C LYS A 176 -42.42 -49.42 -48.63
N LEU A 177 -42.80 -50.31 -47.73
CA LEU A 177 -42.61 -50.15 -46.29
C LEU A 177 -41.13 -50.02 -45.94
N GLU A 178 -40.29 -50.98 -46.40
CA GLU A 178 -38.83 -50.95 -46.20
C GLU A 178 -38.22 -49.60 -46.67
N PHE A 179 -38.67 -49.10 -47.83
CA PHE A 179 -38.24 -47.81 -48.36
C PHE A 179 -38.66 -46.62 -47.48
N LEU A 180 -39.92 -46.58 -47.01
CA LEU A 180 -40.41 -45.48 -46.17
C LEU A 180 -39.77 -45.50 -44.78
N GLU A 181 -39.55 -46.67 -44.19
CA GLU A 181 -38.82 -46.82 -42.92
C GLU A 181 -37.38 -46.31 -43.05
N ALA A 182 -36.68 -46.68 -44.13
CA ALA A 182 -35.34 -46.17 -44.42
C ALA A 182 -35.34 -44.65 -44.65
N LYS A 183 -36.35 -44.13 -45.37
CA LYS A 183 -36.51 -42.69 -45.60
C LYS A 183 -36.73 -41.93 -44.29
N LEU A 184 -37.62 -42.40 -43.42
CA LEU A 184 -37.87 -41.81 -42.11
C LEU A 184 -36.59 -41.80 -41.26
N LYS A 185 -35.90 -42.93 -41.17
CA LYS A 185 -34.64 -43.04 -40.41
C LYS A 185 -33.59 -42.05 -40.90
N ASN A 186 -33.38 -41.96 -42.22
CA ASN A 186 -32.39 -41.05 -42.80
C ASN A 186 -32.79 -39.58 -42.59
N PHE A 187 -34.07 -39.26 -42.71
CA PHE A 187 -34.59 -37.92 -42.47
C PHE A 187 -34.43 -37.50 -41.00
N GLU A 188 -34.79 -38.38 -40.05
CA GLU A 188 -34.62 -38.13 -38.62
C GLU A 188 -33.14 -37.89 -38.28
N ALA A 189 -32.23 -38.72 -38.80
CA ALA A 189 -30.79 -38.57 -38.57
C ALA A 189 -30.25 -37.24 -39.13
N ALA A 190 -30.62 -36.87 -40.36
CA ALA A 190 -30.19 -35.62 -40.98
C ALA A 190 -30.76 -34.39 -40.26
N GLY A 191 -32.04 -34.41 -39.89
CA GLY A 191 -32.68 -33.31 -39.19
C GLY A 191 -32.15 -33.11 -37.76
N GLN A 192 -31.80 -34.19 -37.04
CA GLN A 192 -31.14 -34.07 -35.74
C GLN A 192 -29.79 -33.36 -35.83
N LEU A 193 -29.00 -33.65 -36.87
CA LEU A 193 -27.73 -32.95 -37.11
C LEU A 193 -27.94 -31.47 -37.44
N ASP A 194 -28.92 -31.12 -38.28
CA ASP A 194 -29.22 -29.72 -38.60
C ASP A 194 -29.68 -28.93 -37.36
N LEU A 195 -30.55 -29.54 -36.54
CA LEU A 195 -30.97 -28.95 -35.25
C LEU A 195 -29.80 -28.79 -34.28
N GLN A 196 -28.86 -29.73 -34.25
CA GLN A 196 -27.65 -29.62 -33.44
C GLN A 196 -26.75 -28.46 -33.91
N ILE A 197 -26.55 -28.30 -35.22
CA ILE A 197 -25.79 -27.19 -35.79
C ILE A 197 -26.45 -25.86 -35.45
N SER A 198 -27.78 -25.75 -35.64
CA SER A 198 -28.54 -24.55 -35.31
C SER A 198 -28.47 -24.21 -33.81
N ARG A 199 -28.57 -25.22 -32.94
CA ARG A 199 -28.36 -25.03 -31.49
C ARG A 199 -26.94 -24.57 -31.16
N SER A 200 -25.93 -25.12 -31.82
CA SER A 200 -24.53 -24.72 -31.65
C SER A 200 -24.30 -23.27 -32.05
N ASN A 201 -24.94 -22.79 -33.12
CA ASN A 201 -24.91 -21.38 -33.50
C ASN A 201 -25.50 -20.49 -32.40
N GLY A 202 -26.63 -20.90 -31.80
CA GLY A 202 -27.21 -20.21 -30.64
C GLY A 202 -26.24 -20.16 -29.45
N ASN A 203 -25.56 -21.27 -29.14
CA ASN A 203 -24.56 -21.31 -28.07
C ASN A 203 -23.36 -20.39 -28.34
N HIS A 204 -22.93 -20.25 -29.60
CA HIS A 204 -21.86 -19.33 -29.98
C HIS A 204 -22.21 -17.87 -29.62
N TYR A 205 -23.39 -17.41 -30.02
CA TYR A 205 -23.88 -16.06 -29.68
C TYR A 205 -24.08 -15.88 -28.18
N ARG A 206 -24.59 -16.90 -27.50
CA ARG A 206 -24.75 -16.86 -26.04
C ARG A 206 -23.41 -16.72 -25.32
N THR A 207 -22.42 -17.53 -25.68
CA THR A 207 -21.07 -17.46 -25.06
C THR A 207 -20.44 -16.09 -25.28
N HIS A 208 -20.64 -15.51 -26.46
CA HIS A 208 -20.14 -14.17 -26.73
C HIS A 208 -20.89 -13.09 -25.92
N LEU A 209 -22.22 -13.19 -25.78
CA LEU A 209 -23.00 -12.32 -24.91
C LEU A 209 -22.54 -12.42 -23.45
N ASP A 210 -22.34 -13.63 -22.94
CA ASP A 210 -21.87 -13.86 -21.57
C ASP A 210 -20.50 -13.18 -21.35
N SER A 211 -19.59 -13.25 -22.33
CA SER A 211 -18.30 -12.55 -22.26
C SER A 211 -18.42 -11.03 -22.23
N LEU A 212 -19.45 -10.45 -22.89
CA LEU A 212 -19.71 -9.01 -22.89
C LEU A 212 -20.35 -8.57 -21.57
N ILE A 213 -21.19 -9.42 -20.96
CA ILE A 213 -21.76 -9.18 -19.62
C ILE A 213 -20.63 -9.14 -18.59
N GLU A 214 -19.72 -10.12 -18.63
CA GLU A 214 -18.57 -10.15 -17.73
C GLU A 214 -17.63 -8.95 -17.94
N ALA A 215 -17.44 -8.54 -19.21
CA ALA A 215 -16.72 -7.30 -19.52
C ALA A 215 -17.42 -6.07 -18.93
N MET A 216 -18.75 -5.97 -19.04
CA MET A 216 -19.54 -4.87 -18.50
C MET A 216 -19.36 -4.73 -16.98
N GLU A 217 -19.42 -5.85 -16.26
CA GLU A 217 -19.21 -5.86 -14.81
C GLU A 217 -17.81 -5.38 -14.43
N LYS A 218 -16.79 -5.79 -15.19
CA LYS A 218 -15.39 -5.41 -14.96
C LYS A 218 -15.09 -3.93 -15.27
N LEU A 219 -15.89 -3.26 -16.10
CA LEU A 219 -15.70 -1.82 -16.40
C LEU A 219 -15.98 -0.91 -15.19
N THR A 220 -16.64 -1.44 -14.16
CA THR A 220 -16.74 -0.77 -12.85
C THR A 220 -15.77 -1.43 -11.89
N VAL A 221 -14.67 -0.74 -11.60
CA VAL A 221 -13.64 -1.23 -10.68
C VAL A 221 -13.96 -0.78 -9.25
N ARG A 222 -13.93 -1.75 -8.34
CA ARG A 222 -14.20 -1.57 -6.91
C ARG A 222 -12.94 -1.82 -6.10
N ALA A 223 -12.93 -1.31 -4.87
CA ALA A 223 -11.80 -1.42 -3.97
C ALA A 223 -11.56 -2.88 -3.54
N PRO A 224 -10.39 -3.46 -3.82
CA PRO A 224 -10.07 -4.81 -3.36
C PRO A 224 -9.63 -4.84 -1.89
N VAL A 225 -9.25 -3.68 -1.33
CA VAL A 225 -8.83 -3.50 0.06
C VAL A 225 -9.28 -2.14 0.55
N SER A 226 -9.47 -2.01 1.85
CA SER A 226 -9.73 -0.72 2.48
C SER A 226 -8.46 0.15 2.54
N GLY A 227 -8.60 1.45 2.36
CA GLY A 227 -7.47 2.38 2.43
C GLY A 227 -7.82 3.78 1.93
N VAL A 228 -6.80 4.60 1.70
CA VAL A 228 -6.97 5.97 1.17
C VAL A 228 -6.56 5.98 -0.30
N VAL A 229 -7.38 6.54 -1.16
CA VAL A 229 -7.10 6.64 -2.60
C VAL A 229 -6.01 7.68 -2.88
N ILE A 230 -4.99 7.30 -3.64
CA ILE A 230 -3.95 8.20 -4.17
C ILE A 230 -3.94 8.12 -5.68
N TYR A 231 -3.88 9.25 -6.37
CA TYR A 231 -3.80 9.22 -7.83
C TYR A 231 -2.40 8.87 -8.32
N LYS A 232 -2.32 8.06 -9.38
CA LYS A 232 -1.07 7.83 -10.07
C LYS A 232 -0.75 9.04 -10.93
N ARG A 233 0.41 9.65 -10.68
CA ARG A 233 0.92 10.79 -11.45
C ARG A 233 1.90 10.31 -12.51
N ASP A 234 1.89 10.98 -13.65
CA ASP A 234 2.84 10.75 -14.73
C ASP A 234 4.18 11.49 -14.49
N TRP A 235 5.06 11.47 -15.49
CA TRP A 235 6.37 12.11 -15.44
C TRP A 235 6.31 13.65 -15.34
N ASN A 236 5.19 14.26 -15.72
CA ASN A 236 4.90 15.69 -15.55
C ASN A 236 4.23 16.00 -14.21
N ASN A 237 4.10 15.00 -13.33
CA ASN A 237 3.41 15.10 -12.04
C ASN A 237 1.89 15.37 -12.18
N GLU A 238 1.32 15.03 -13.34
CA GLU A 238 -0.11 15.18 -13.62
C GLU A 238 -0.85 13.87 -13.36
N ALA A 239 -2.01 13.95 -12.69
CA ALA A 239 -2.89 12.80 -12.50
C ALA A 239 -3.75 12.58 -13.75
N ARG A 240 -4.19 11.33 -13.97
CA ARG A 240 -5.21 11.02 -14.99
C ARG A 240 -6.51 11.76 -14.67
N GLN A 241 -7.16 12.28 -15.70
CA GLN A 241 -8.41 13.04 -15.57
C GLN A 241 -9.60 12.27 -16.14
N ILE A 242 -10.80 12.57 -15.65
CA ILE A 242 -12.04 12.06 -16.22
C ILE A 242 -12.12 12.47 -17.71
N GLY A 243 -12.49 11.52 -18.56
CA GLY A 243 -12.54 11.67 -20.01
C GLY A 243 -11.24 11.32 -20.74
N SER A 244 -10.13 11.11 -20.01
CA SER A 244 -8.86 10.68 -20.60
C SER A 244 -8.88 9.23 -21.08
N ASN A 245 -8.04 8.93 -22.06
CA ASN A 245 -7.82 7.57 -22.54
C ASN A 245 -6.68 6.93 -21.73
N VAL A 246 -6.91 5.71 -21.28
CA VAL A 246 -5.95 4.88 -20.55
C VAL A 246 -5.85 3.51 -21.22
N PHE A 247 -4.66 2.93 -21.19
CA PHE A 247 -4.40 1.64 -21.83
C PHE A 247 -4.50 0.50 -20.82
N ALA A 248 -4.73 -0.71 -21.31
CA ALA A 248 -4.62 -1.91 -20.48
C ALA A 248 -3.27 -1.93 -19.75
N LEU A 249 -3.27 -2.32 -18.48
CA LEU A 249 -2.12 -2.33 -17.56
C LEU A 249 -1.65 -0.95 -17.06
N ASP A 250 -2.20 0.15 -17.55
CA ASP A 250 -1.96 1.46 -16.92
C ASP A 250 -2.53 1.48 -15.50
N THR A 251 -1.90 2.26 -14.62
CA THR A 251 -2.42 2.54 -13.28
C THR A 251 -3.05 3.94 -13.27
N VAL A 252 -4.28 4.03 -12.76
CA VAL A 252 -5.03 5.29 -12.60
C VAL A 252 -4.89 5.80 -11.17
N LEU A 253 -5.08 4.91 -10.20
CA LEU A 253 -4.97 5.21 -8.78
C LEU A 253 -4.35 4.04 -8.02
N GLU A 254 -3.88 4.29 -6.81
CA GLU A 254 -3.30 3.29 -5.93
C GLU A 254 -3.94 3.38 -4.54
N ILE A 255 -4.07 2.22 -3.89
CA ILE A 255 -4.48 2.11 -2.49
C ILE A 255 -3.29 1.53 -1.71
N PRO A 256 -2.54 2.36 -0.96
CA PRO A 256 -1.43 1.91 -0.14
C PRO A 256 -1.91 1.16 1.10
N ASP A 257 -1.20 0.09 1.46
CA ASP A 257 -1.46 -0.65 2.70
C ASP A 257 -0.85 0.09 3.90
N LEU A 258 -1.73 0.66 4.74
CA LEU A 258 -1.32 1.40 5.93
C LEU A 258 -0.65 0.50 6.99
N ASN A 259 -0.81 -0.82 6.91
CA ASN A 259 -0.12 -1.74 7.82
C ASN A 259 1.35 -1.94 7.47
N THR A 260 1.79 -1.60 6.26
CA THR A 260 3.18 -1.80 5.82
C THR A 260 3.96 -0.49 5.69
N LEU A 261 3.53 0.54 6.42
CA LEU A 261 4.20 1.84 6.47
C LEU A 261 5.65 1.71 6.94
N ARG A 262 6.53 2.42 6.23
CA ARG A 262 7.93 2.62 6.57
C ARG A 262 8.32 4.07 6.34
N ALA A 263 9.36 4.53 7.04
CA ALA A 263 9.95 5.83 6.76
C ALA A 263 11.09 5.68 5.76
N LYS A 264 11.02 6.40 4.65
CA LYS A 264 12.08 6.52 3.67
C LYS A 264 12.85 7.81 3.94
N LEU A 265 14.09 7.65 4.40
CA LEU A 265 15.00 8.73 4.78
C LEU A 265 16.00 9.02 3.68
N TYR A 266 16.36 10.29 3.54
CA TYR A 266 17.45 10.77 2.71
C TYR A 266 18.62 11.16 3.61
N VAL A 267 19.66 10.33 3.62
CA VAL A 267 20.88 10.51 4.42
C VAL A 267 21.97 11.10 3.55
N ASP A 268 22.66 12.14 4.01
CA ASP A 268 23.77 12.77 3.28
C ASP A 268 24.91 11.77 3.01
N GLU A 269 25.58 11.89 1.86
CA GLU A 269 26.76 11.09 1.49
C GLU A 269 27.84 11.07 2.58
N VAL A 270 28.07 12.19 3.28
CA VAL A 270 29.10 12.27 4.33
C VAL A 270 28.79 11.40 5.55
N ASP A 271 27.51 11.10 5.77
CA ASP A 271 27.01 10.37 6.93
C ASP A 271 26.55 8.95 6.58
N ALA A 272 26.33 8.66 5.29
CA ALA A 272 25.94 7.35 4.77
C ALA A 272 26.81 6.20 5.29
N GLY A 273 28.13 6.41 5.42
CA GLY A 273 29.06 5.37 5.89
C GLY A 273 28.89 4.97 7.37
N LYS A 274 28.24 5.81 8.19
CA LYS A 274 28.00 5.55 9.62
C LYS A 274 26.67 4.84 9.87
N VAL A 275 25.74 4.94 8.93
CA VAL A 275 24.39 4.37 9.04
C VAL A 275 24.40 2.89 8.64
N LYS A 276 23.87 2.03 9.51
CA LYS A 276 23.86 0.57 9.33
C LYS A 276 22.50 -0.02 9.71
N PRO A 277 22.08 -1.13 9.08
CA PRO A 277 20.90 -1.88 9.51
C PRO A 277 20.97 -2.28 10.99
N GLY A 278 19.83 -2.23 11.68
CA GLY A 278 19.70 -2.54 13.12
C GLY A 278 19.88 -1.36 14.06
N GLN A 279 20.26 -0.17 13.57
CA GLN A 279 20.32 1.04 14.38
C GLN A 279 18.93 1.58 14.72
N GLU A 280 18.77 2.10 15.94
CA GLU A 280 17.53 2.73 16.39
C GLU A 280 17.38 4.13 15.79
N ALA A 281 16.15 4.48 15.43
CA ALA A 281 15.80 5.79 14.89
C ALA A 281 14.54 6.34 15.56
N SER A 282 14.57 7.63 15.89
CA SER A 282 13.40 8.39 16.37
C SER A 282 12.86 9.25 15.23
N ILE A 283 11.61 9.03 14.85
CA ILE A 283 10.95 9.68 13.71
C ILE A 283 9.94 10.69 14.23
N ALA A 284 10.10 11.95 13.86
CA ALA A 284 9.11 13.01 14.08
C ALA A 284 8.45 13.36 12.75
N VAL A 285 7.10 13.30 12.71
CA VAL A 285 6.32 13.61 11.50
C VAL A 285 5.85 15.06 11.61
N ASP A 286 6.09 15.87 10.57
CA ASP A 286 5.83 17.32 10.62
C ASP A 286 4.36 17.65 10.89
N ALA A 287 3.44 16.81 10.39
CA ALA A 287 1.99 16.95 10.58
C ALA A 287 1.54 16.67 12.03
N LEU A 288 2.35 16.00 12.85
CA LEU A 288 2.02 15.56 14.20
C LEU A 288 2.93 16.25 15.21
N GLN A 289 2.58 17.47 15.61
CA GLN A 289 3.38 18.27 16.53
C GLN A 289 3.65 17.54 17.87
N GLY A 290 4.92 17.48 18.26
CA GLY A 290 5.37 16.92 19.54
C GLY A 290 5.32 15.40 19.67
N LYS A 291 5.01 14.67 18.58
CA LYS A 291 4.92 13.19 18.60
C LYS A 291 6.10 12.58 17.84
N SER A 292 6.78 11.64 18.48
CA SER A 292 7.83 10.83 17.86
C SER A 292 7.47 9.35 17.85
N PHE A 293 7.97 8.64 16.85
CA PHE A 293 7.81 7.20 16.66
C PHE A 293 9.18 6.56 16.68
N SER A 294 9.34 5.49 17.47
CA SER A 294 10.55 4.68 17.42
C SER A 294 10.51 3.74 16.21
N GLY A 295 11.66 3.51 15.61
CA GLY A 295 11.82 2.52 14.56
C GLY A 295 13.26 2.01 14.49
N THR A 296 13.47 0.99 13.65
CA THR A 296 14.79 0.41 13.42
C THR A 296 15.15 0.48 11.95
N ILE A 297 16.39 0.80 11.63
CA ILE A 297 16.87 0.83 10.24
C ILE A 297 16.82 -0.59 9.68
N SER A 298 15.97 -0.82 8.69
CA SER A 298 15.85 -2.10 8.01
C SER A 298 16.93 -2.27 6.95
N SER A 299 17.23 -1.21 6.20
CA SER A 299 18.20 -1.25 5.11
C SER A 299 18.67 0.15 4.71
N ILE A 300 19.81 0.22 4.05
CA ILE A 300 20.36 1.42 3.43
C ILE A 300 20.75 1.10 1.99
N SER A 301 20.41 1.98 1.07
CA SER A 301 20.75 1.85 -0.35
C SER A 301 22.26 2.02 -0.55
N ALA A 302 22.84 1.21 -1.43
CA ALA A 302 24.23 1.39 -1.86
C ALA A 302 24.38 2.47 -2.96
N ILE A 303 23.27 2.94 -3.53
CA ILE A 303 23.24 3.88 -4.64
C ILE A 303 22.99 5.28 -4.11
N LEU A 304 23.91 6.20 -4.43
CA LEU A 304 23.73 7.63 -4.21
C LEU A 304 22.80 8.22 -5.29
N LYS A 305 21.85 9.04 -4.85
CA LYS A 305 20.92 9.77 -5.71
C LYS A 305 21.06 11.26 -5.46
N GLN A 306 20.81 12.06 -6.49
CA GLN A 306 20.63 13.50 -6.32
C GLN A 306 19.21 13.74 -5.79
N LEU A 307 19.07 14.47 -4.68
CA LEU A 307 17.77 14.65 -4.03
C LEU A 307 16.77 15.38 -4.93
N THR A 308 17.24 16.41 -5.65
CA THR A 308 16.46 17.17 -6.63
C THR A 308 17.38 17.67 -7.73
N PHE A 309 16.88 17.82 -8.97
CA PHE A 309 17.68 18.24 -10.13
C PHE A 309 18.42 19.58 -9.93
N ASP A 310 17.86 20.47 -9.11
CA ASP A 310 18.39 21.81 -8.80
C ASP A 310 19.40 21.86 -7.64
N ARG A 311 19.54 20.78 -6.84
CA ARG A 311 20.47 20.70 -5.71
C ARG A 311 21.49 19.58 -5.92
N PRO A 312 22.80 19.87 -6.05
CA PRO A 312 23.83 18.86 -6.29
C PRO A 312 24.15 17.97 -5.08
N GLN A 313 23.40 18.09 -3.98
CA GLN A 313 23.61 17.28 -2.77
C GLN A 313 23.24 15.83 -3.06
N LYS A 314 24.23 14.95 -2.86
CA LYS A 314 24.04 13.51 -2.99
C LYS A 314 23.56 12.93 -1.67
N VAL A 315 22.54 12.09 -1.77
CA VAL A 315 21.95 11.39 -0.63
C VAL A 315 21.85 9.91 -0.93
N THR A 316 21.87 9.09 0.12
CA THR A 316 21.43 7.69 0.04
C THR A 316 20.07 7.53 0.69
N GLU A 317 19.31 6.55 0.23
CA GLU A 317 18.00 6.21 0.80
C GLU A 317 18.19 5.18 1.93
N ALA A 318 17.74 5.50 3.14
CA ALA A 318 17.67 4.57 4.25
C ALA A 318 16.20 4.30 4.60
N PHE A 319 15.87 3.04 4.89
CA PHE A 319 14.52 2.62 5.23
C PHE A 319 14.44 2.26 6.71
N VAL A 320 13.43 2.80 7.39
CA VAL A 320 13.18 2.54 8.81
C VAL A 320 11.83 1.86 8.97
N ALA A 321 11.84 0.69 9.59
CA ALA A 321 10.64 -0.01 10.03
C ALA A 321 10.12 0.67 11.30
N ILE A 322 8.88 1.16 11.26
CA ILE A 322 8.25 1.88 12.37
C ILE A 322 7.66 0.86 13.34
N ASN A 323 7.97 0.98 14.63
CA ASN A 323 7.41 0.09 15.64
C ASN A 323 5.92 0.36 15.82
N LYS A 324 5.12 -0.70 15.96
CA LYS A 324 3.65 -0.62 15.93
C LYS A 324 2.98 -0.35 17.28
N ASP A 325 3.72 0.20 18.23
CA ASP A 325 3.35 0.14 19.65
C ASP A 325 2.38 1.25 20.09
N SER A 326 1.96 2.13 19.18
CA SER A 326 1.13 3.30 19.49
C SER A 326 -0.11 3.38 18.60
N ASP A 327 -1.27 3.66 19.21
CA ASP A 327 -2.52 3.97 18.49
C ASP A 327 -2.39 5.17 17.54
N LEU A 328 -1.38 6.00 17.74
CA LEU A 328 -1.06 7.16 16.90
C LEU A 328 -0.68 6.77 15.46
N ILE A 329 -0.30 5.51 15.23
CA ILE A 329 0.06 5.00 13.90
C ILE A 329 -1.12 5.08 12.92
N LYS A 330 -2.35 5.02 13.43
CA LYS A 330 -3.56 5.22 12.62
C LYS A 330 -3.68 6.63 12.03
N GLN A 331 -2.91 7.60 12.54
CA GLN A 331 -2.87 8.98 12.02
C GLN A 331 -1.80 9.16 10.94
N LEU A 332 -0.91 8.18 10.76
CA LEU A 332 0.12 8.22 9.74
C LEU A 332 -0.50 7.98 8.36
N ARG A 333 -0.06 8.76 7.37
CA ARG A 333 -0.45 8.60 5.97
C ARG A 333 0.80 8.61 5.08
N PRO A 334 0.83 7.80 4.01
CA PRO A 334 1.87 7.91 2.99
C PRO A 334 1.96 9.34 2.45
N GLY A 335 3.17 9.76 2.11
CA GLY A 335 3.48 11.11 1.61
C GLY A 335 3.74 12.17 2.69
N MET A 336 3.50 11.88 3.98
CA MET A 336 3.83 12.82 5.05
C MET A 336 5.35 13.01 5.18
N SER A 337 5.78 14.27 5.25
CA SER A 337 7.17 14.64 5.54
C SER A 337 7.53 14.33 7.00
N LEU A 338 8.78 13.90 7.20
CA LEU A 338 9.31 13.57 8.51
C LEU A 338 10.78 13.95 8.65
N LYS A 339 11.21 14.03 9.91
CA LYS A 339 12.61 14.13 10.33
C LYS A 339 12.92 12.96 11.22
N ALA A 340 14.04 12.29 10.97
CA ALA A 340 14.50 11.17 11.78
C ALA A 340 15.86 11.47 12.40
N GLN A 341 16.04 11.02 13.64
CA GLN A 341 17.33 10.99 14.33
C GLN A 341 17.76 9.54 14.46
N ILE A 342 18.86 9.18 13.81
CA ILE A 342 19.42 7.83 13.76
C ILE A 342 20.57 7.74 14.76
N GLN A 343 20.52 6.79 15.68
CA GLN A 343 21.60 6.55 16.62
C GLN A 343 22.66 5.64 16.00
N VAL A 344 23.79 6.22 15.59
CA VAL A 344 24.87 5.49 14.90
C VAL A 344 25.95 4.94 15.83
N GLY A 345 25.92 5.35 17.10
CA GLY A 345 26.86 4.88 18.11
C GLY A 345 26.61 5.52 19.46
N ARG A 346 27.49 5.21 20.42
CA ARG A 346 27.54 5.85 21.74
C ARG A 346 28.98 5.98 22.18
N TYR A 347 29.29 7.09 22.86
CA TYR A 347 30.51 7.21 23.63
C TYR A 347 30.19 6.79 25.07
N SER A 348 30.66 5.59 25.45
CA SER A 348 30.45 5.07 26.80
C SER A 348 31.32 5.80 27.81
N GLY A 349 30.73 6.26 28.92
CA GLY A 349 31.46 6.95 29.99
C GLY A 349 32.17 8.23 29.55
N ALA A 350 31.59 8.98 28.60
CA ALA A 350 32.17 10.22 28.12
C ALA A 350 31.98 11.35 29.14
N LEU A 351 33.03 12.15 29.35
CA LEU A 351 32.95 13.37 30.15
C LEU A 351 32.24 14.44 29.34
N VAL A 352 31.11 14.91 29.83
CA VAL A 352 30.33 15.95 29.18
C VAL A 352 30.31 17.23 30.00
N ILE A 353 30.42 18.36 29.30
CA ILE A 353 30.32 19.68 29.89
C ILE A 353 29.47 20.59 29.00
N PRO A 354 28.66 21.52 29.56
CA PRO A 354 27.97 22.51 28.76
C PRO A 354 28.97 23.37 27.97
N MET A 355 28.67 23.67 26.72
CA MET A 355 29.54 24.49 25.86
C MET A 355 29.80 25.88 26.45
N SER A 356 28.89 26.39 27.28
CA SER A 356 29.06 27.66 28.01
C SER A 356 30.24 27.68 28.98
N CYS A 357 30.73 26.51 29.41
CA CYS A 357 31.85 26.38 30.35
C CYS A 357 33.21 26.51 29.65
N ILE A 358 33.24 26.49 28.32
CA ILE A 358 34.46 26.45 27.52
C ILE A 358 34.79 27.86 27.04
N GLN A 359 36.04 28.26 27.23
CA GLN A 359 36.62 29.47 26.65
C GLN A 359 37.66 29.07 25.61
N GLU A 360 37.46 29.49 24.37
CA GLU A 360 38.44 29.29 23.31
C GLU A 360 39.46 30.44 23.29
N ARG A 361 40.75 30.10 23.21
CA ARG A 361 41.87 31.05 23.03
C ARG A 361 42.88 30.43 22.08
N ASP A 362 43.23 31.15 21.02
CA ASP A 362 44.23 30.73 20.01
C ASP A 362 43.99 29.31 19.44
N GLY A 363 42.72 28.95 19.22
CA GLY A 363 42.31 27.65 18.68
C GLY A 363 42.39 26.49 19.69
N ARG A 364 42.58 26.78 20.99
CA ARG A 364 42.58 25.78 22.07
C ARG A 364 41.45 26.07 23.06
N SER A 365 40.93 24.99 23.64
CA SER A 365 39.79 25.04 24.56
C SER A 365 40.26 25.01 26.01
N PHE A 366 39.77 25.94 26.82
CA PHE A 366 40.10 26.03 28.25
C PHE A 366 38.85 26.07 29.12
N VAL A 367 38.96 25.53 30.34
CA VAL A 367 37.92 25.56 31.37
C VAL A 367 38.51 26.07 32.69
N GLN A 368 37.68 26.68 33.54
CA GLN A 368 38.07 27.04 34.90
C GLN A 368 37.62 25.95 35.87
N VAL A 369 38.58 25.23 36.46
CA VAL A 369 38.34 24.17 37.44
C VAL A 369 38.46 24.74 38.85
N TRP A 370 37.49 24.44 39.70
CA TRP A 370 37.48 24.87 41.10
C TRP A 370 38.41 24.00 41.95
N LYS A 371 39.34 24.63 42.67
CA LYS A 371 40.21 23.97 43.65
C LYS A 371 39.68 24.20 45.06
N PRO A 372 39.02 23.19 45.69
CA PRO A 372 38.38 23.39 46.98
C PRO A 372 39.36 23.65 48.13
N VAL A 373 40.62 23.18 48.02
CA VAL A 373 41.66 23.35 49.04
C VAL A 373 42.21 24.78 49.05
N GLU A 374 42.47 25.34 47.87
CA GLU A 374 43.07 26.67 47.70
C GLU A 374 42.03 27.78 47.57
N GLN A 375 40.76 27.42 47.36
CA GLN A 375 39.66 28.33 47.03
C GLN A 375 39.95 29.20 45.79
N THR A 376 40.68 28.63 44.82
CA THR A 376 41.09 29.29 43.58
C THR A 376 40.51 28.62 42.34
N TRP A 377 40.52 29.36 41.24
CA TRP A 377 40.18 28.85 39.91
C TRP A 377 41.46 28.56 39.13
N GLU A 378 41.59 27.35 38.63
CA GLU A 378 42.68 26.94 37.76
C GLU A 378 42.19 26.91 36.31
N TRP A 379 42.88 27.62 35.42
CA TRP A 379 42.66 27.45 33.99
C TRP A 379 43.30 26.14 33.53
N ARG A 380 42.50 25.29 32.91
CA ARG A 380 42.95 24.00 32.42
C ARG A 380 42.62 23.87 30.95
N GLU A 381 43.63 23.50 30.17
CA GLU A 381 43.46 23.15 28.76
C GLU A 381 42.74 21.81 28.66
N ILE A 382 41.76 21.74 27.76
CA ILE A 382 41.01 20.52 27.48
C ILE A 382 41.02 20.25 25.98
N THR A 383 41.02 18.97 25.61
CA THR A 383 40.79 18.55 24.23
C THR A 383 39.37 18.07 24.08
N LEU A 384 38.67 18.58 23.08
CA LEU A 384 37.30 18.17 22.78
C LEU A 384 37.33 17.05 21.76
N ARG A 385 36.52 16.01 21.99
CA ARG A 385 36.30 14.95 21.00
C ARG A 385 35.28 15.39 19.96
N THR A 386 34.17 15.98 20.42
CA THR A 386 33.07 16.50 19.59
C THR A 386 32.20 17.47 20.40
N ASN A 387 31.33 18.24 19.75
CA ASN A 387 30.33 19.07 20.39
C ASN A 387 29.07 19.14 19.53
N ASP A 388 27.90 19.33 20.15
CA ASP A 388 26.60 19.49 19.47
C ASP A 388 26.06 20.93 19.56
N GLY A 389 26.90 21.88 19.99
CA GLY A 389 26.57 23.28 20.21
C GLY A 389 25.98 23.61 21.59
N LEU A 390 25.43 22.62 22.32
CA LEU A 390 24.93 22.77 23.69
C LEU A 390 25.88 22.13 24.70
N THR A 391 26.39 20.96 24.36
CA THR A 391 27.24 20.10 25.17
C THR A 391 28.49 19.73 24.38
N ALA A 392 29.63 19.69 25.06
CA ALA A 392 30.89 19.25 24.50
C ALA A 392 31.37 17.98 25.21
N LEU A 393 31.89 17.04 24.43
CA LEU A 393 32.53 15.83 24.93
C LEU A 393 34.02 16.09 25.08
N VAL A 394 34.52 15.89 26.29
CA VAL A 394 35.91 16.10 26.65
C VAL A 394 36.68 14.79 26.49
N ASP A 395 37.75 14.84 25.70
CA ASP A 395 38.64 13.71 25.44
C ASP A 395 39.75 13.61 26.50
N SER A 396 40.35 14.74 26.85
CA SER A 396 41.37 14.82 27.90
C SER A 396 41.37 16.19 28.60
N GLY A 397 41.94 16.23 29.81
CA GLY A 397 42.10 17.46 30.59
C GLY A 397 41.07 17.65 31.70
N LEU A 398 40.11 16.75 31.91
CA LEU A 398 39.19 16.79 33.06
C LEU A 398 38.99 15.40 33.65
N ASN A 399 38.61 15.37 34.93
CA ASN A 399 38.18 14.15 35.60
C ASN A 399 36.69 14.21 35.97
N ALA A 400 36.06 13.04 36.12
CA ALA A 400 34.69 12.94 36.60
C ALA A 400 34.53 13.59 37.98
N ASN A 401 33.40 14.25 38.20
CA ASN A 401 33.05 14.97 39.44
C ASN A 401 33.92 16.20 39.77
N GLU A 402 34.82 16.62 38.88
CA GLU A 402 35.46 17.93 39.01
C GLU A 402 34.40 19.03 38.84
N ARG A 403 34.51 20.11 39.63
CA ARG A 403 33.60 21.25 39.51
C ARG A 403 34.24 22.32 38.63
N ILE A 404 33.52 22.72 37.60
CA ILE A 404 33.97 23.72 36.62
C ILE A 404 33.05 24.93 36.62
N ARG A 405 33.54 26.06 36.12
CA ARG A 405 32.75 27.30 36.09
C ARG A 405 31.75 27.31 34.94
N THR A 406 30.49 27.62 35.21
CA THR A 406 29.40 27.66 34.21
C THR A 406 29.66 28.66 33.08
N LYS A 407 30.33 29.77 33.39
CA LYS A 407 30.79 30.80 32.45
C LYS A 407 32.17 31.30 32.92
N PRO A 408 33.26 30.94 32.22
CA PRO A 408 34.59 31.41 32.56
C PRO A 408 34.67 32.94 32.54
N ARG A 409 35.41 33.53 33.48
CA ARG A 409 35.71 34.98 33.47
C ARG A 409 37.19 35.18 33.14
N LEU A 410 37.44 36.07 32.19
CA LEU A 410 38.77 36.50 31.75
C LEU A 410 39.58 37.09 32.89
#